data_AF-A0A6G8D9M0-F1
#
_entry.id   AF-A0A6G8D9M0-F1
#
_cell.length_a   1.000
_cell.length_b   1.000
_cell.length_c   1.000
_cell.angle_alpha   90.00
_cell.angle_beta   90.00
_cell.angle_gamma   90.00
#
_symmetry.space_group_name_H-M   'P 1'
#
loop_
_entity.id
_entity.type
_entity.pdbx_description
1 polymer ?
#
loop_
_entity_poly.entity_id
_entity_poly.type
_entity_poly.pdbx_seq_one_letter_code
_entity_poly.pdbx_strand_id
1 'polypeptide(L)'
;MQILVEAAIGAAKHTNRKLKLPERTDAASSIIQLLENQPIVDVTAKEMKGAVDMRNAIVHDYLNLDWELIQEVISAGKYLKLEQFVRHCCQLLLRD
;
A
#
# COMPACT_ATOMS: atom_id res chain seq x y z
N MET A 1 -1.18 -0.15 11.13
CA MET A 1 -1.33 0.64 9.90
C MET A 1 -0.01 1.18 9.37
N GLN A 2 0.68 2.09 10.06
CA GLN A 2 1.94 2.70 9.57
C GLN A 2 2.96 1.69 9.02
N ILE A 3 3.34 0.69 9.82
CA ILE A 3 4.34 -0.31 9.42
C ILE A 3 3.88 -1.16 8.21
N LEU A 4 2.59 -1.53 8.17
CA LEU A 4 2.02 -2.30 7.04
C LEU A 4 2.07 -1.50 5.74
N VAL A 5 1.73 -0.22 5.80
CA VAL A 5 1.76 0.66 4.63
C VAL A 5 3.21 0.90 4.18
N GLU A 6 4.14 1.08 5.10
CA GLU A 6 5.57 1.24 4.76
C GLU A 6 6.13 -0.03 4.09
N ALA A 7 5.77 -1.21 4.60
CA ALA A 7 6.13 -2.47 3.98
C ALA A 7 5.53 -2.61 2.56
N ALA A 8 4.28 -2.20 2.36
CA ALA A 8 3.64 -2.18 1.04
C ALA A 8 4.35 -1.24 0.07
N ILE A 9 4.74 -0.04 0.51
CA ILE A 9 5.50 0.93 -0.30
C ILE A 9 6.86 0.34 -0.70
N GLY A 10 7.61 -0.21 0.25
CA GLY A 10 8.91 -0.83 -0.01
C GLY A 10 8.82 -2.01 -0.98
N ALA A 11 7.83 -2.90 -0.77
CA ALA A 11 7.57 -4.04 -1.63
C ALA A 11 7.18 -3.59 -3.06
N ALA A 12 6.35 -2.56 -3.20
CA ALA A 12 5.97 -2.01 -4.50
C ALA A 12 7.18 -1.46 -5.26
N LYS A 13 8.02 -0.65 -4.59
CA LYS A 13 9.24 -0.10 -5.20
C LYS A 13 10.19 -1.20 -5.69
N HIS A 14 10.43 -2.21 -4.85
CA HIS A 14 11.30 -3.32 -5.22
C HIS A 14 10.73 -4.12 -6.40
N THR A 15 9.42 -4.40 -6.38
CA THR A 15 8.74 -5.15 -7.44
C THR A 15 8.73 -4.37 -8.76
N ASN A 16 8.41 -3.07 -8.72
CA ASN A 16 8.48 -2.20 -9.90
C ASN A 16 9.88 -2.20 -10.53
N ARG A 17 10.93 -2.14 -9.70
CA ARG A 17 12.32 -2.22 -10.17
C ARG A 17 12.62 -3.56 -10.84
N LYS A 18 12.17 -4.68 -10.25
CA LYS A 18 12.31 -6.01 -10.86
C LYS A 18 11.60 -6.10 -12.22
N LEU A 19 10.41 -5.52 -12.33
CA LEU A 19 9.63 -5.44 -13.56
C LEU A 19 10.16 -4.39 -14.57
N LYS A 20 11.29 -3.73 -14.26
CA LYS A 20 11.90 -2.66 -15.08
C LYS A 20 10.95 -1.50 -15.38
N LEU A 21 10.00 -1.24 -14.48
CA LEU A 21 9.10 -0.10 -14.60
C LEU A 21 9.79 1.19 -14.13
N PRO A 22 9.36 2.37 -14.61
CA PRO A 22 9.92 3.65 -14.18
C PRO A 22 9.87 3.83 -12.66
N GLU A 23 10.94 4.40 -12.10
CA GLU A 23 10.97 4.74 -10.68
C GLU A 23 9.99 5.88 -10.38
N ARG A 24 9.38 5.82 -9.20
CA ARG A 24 8.45 6.82 -8.71
C ARG A 24 8.95 7.42 -7.40
N THR A 25 8.82 8.74 -7.28
CA THR A 25 9.28 9.49 -6.11
C THR A 25 8.28 9.48 -4.98
N ASP A 26 6.97 9.48 -5.28
CA ASP A 26 5.92 9.41 -4.28
C ASP A 26 5.53 7.97 -3.90
N ALA A 27 5.12 7.81 -2.64
CA ALA A 27 4.84 6.50 -2.06
C ALA A 27 3.60 5.83 -2.68
N ALA A 28 2.54 6.60 -2.93
CA ALA A 28 1.28 6.06 -3.46
C ALA A 28 1.43 5.62 -4.91
N SER A 29 2.10 6.41 -5.76
CA SER A 29 2.26 6.06 -7.18
C SER A 29 3.10 4.81 -7.40
N SER A 30 4.02 4.49 -6.49
CA SER A 30 4.74 3.20 -6.54
C SER A 30 3.77 2.02 -6.43
N ILE A 31 2.81 2.10 -5.51
CA ILE A 31 1.78 1.07 -5.33
C ILE A 31 0.81 1.06 -6.51
N ILE A 32 0.33 2.24 -6.92
CA ILE A 32 -0.65 2.38 -8.01
C ILE A 32 -0.07 1.85 -9.32
N GLN A 33 1.17 2.23 -9.67
CA GLN A 33 1.85 1.72 -10.86
C GLN A 33 1.93 0.20 -10.86
N LEU A 34 2.23 -0.41 -9.70
CA LEU A 34 2.28 -1.86 -9.64
C LEU A 34 0.89 -2.47 -9.87
N LEU A 35 -0.17 -1.94 -9.25
CA LEU A 35 -1.54 -2.42 -9.46
C LEU A 35 -2.03 -2.24 -10.90
N GLU A 36 -1.63 -1.17 -11.59
CA GLU A 36 -1.96 -0.95 -13.00
C GLU A 36 -1.29 -1.99 -13.92
N ASN A 37 -0.07 -2.41 -13.59
CA ASN A 37 0.69 -3.36 -14.39
C ASN A 37 0.46 -4.83 -13.98
N GLN A 38 0.11 -5.07 -12.71
CA GLN A 38 -0.12 -6.37 -12.09
C GLN A 38 -1.37 -6.28 -11.19
N PRO A 39 -2.57 -6.29 -11.78
CA PRO A 39 -3.81 -6.09 -11.04
C PRO A 39 -4.08 -7.26 -10.09
N ILE A 40 -4.64 -6.92 -8.93
CA ILE A 40 -5.02 -7.88 -7.89
C ILE A 40 -6.53 -7.81 -7.71
N VAL A 41 -7.19 -8.96 -7.69
CA VAL A 41 -8.63 -9.06 -7.44
C VAL A 41 -8.95 -8.49 -6.07
N ASP A 42 -10.00 -7.65 -6.01
CA ASP A 42 -10.49 -6.98 -4.81
C ASP A 42 -9.49 -6.04 -4.11
N VAL A 43 -8.46 -5.55 -4.81
CA VAL A 43 -7.56 -4.50 -4.30
C VAL A 43 -7.53 -3.36 -5.32
N THR A 44 -8.02 -2.19 -4.92
CA THR A 44 -8.09 -1.03 -5.82
C THR A 44 -7.02 0.02 -5.51
N ALA A 45 -6.63 0.77 -6.54
CA ALA A 45 -5.72 1.92 -6.38
C ALA A 45 -6.26 2.96 -5.37
N LYS A 46 -7.59 3.15 -5.32
CA LYS A 46 -8.23 4.07 -4.38
C LYS A 46 -8.06 3.64 -2.93
N GLU A 47 -8.29 2.36 -2.62
CA GLU A 47 -8.09 1.81 -1.28
C GLU A 47 -6.63 1.95 -0.83
N MET A 48 -5.69 1.61 -1.72
CA MET A 48 -4.27 1.72 -1.42
C MET A 48 -3.82 3.16 -1.22
N LYS A 49 -4.31 4.10 -2.03
CA LYS A 49 -4.05 5.53 -1.83
C LYS A 49 -4.56 6.01 -0.47
N GLY A 50 -5.80 5.63 -0.12
CA GLY A 50 -6.37 5.95 1.20
C GLY A 50 -5.55 5.39 2.36
N ALA A 51 -4.96 4.20 2.21
CA ALA A 51 -4.06 3.64 3.22
C ALA A 51 -2.75 4.43 3.37
N VAL A 52 -2.18 4.94 2.27
CA VAL A 52 -1.01 5.85 2.29
C VAL A 52 -1.37 7.18 2.95
N ASP A 53 -2.51 7.75 2.61
CA ASP A 53 -2.99 9.00 3.22
C ASP A 53 -3.21 8.83 4.74
N MET A 54 -3.81 7.72 5.17
CA MET A 54 -3.94 7.37 6.59
C MET A 54 -2.58 7.23 7.28
N ARG A 55 -1.59 6.59 6.63
CA ARG A 55 -0.21 6.52 7.16
C ARG A 55 0.40 7.90 7.31
N ASN A 56 0.17 8.82 6.37
CA ASN A 56 0.66 10.19 6.46
C ASN A 56 0.04 10.93 7.63
N ALA A 57 -1.27 10.81 7.85
CA ALA A 57 -1.94 11.38 9.01
C ALA A 57 -1.37 10.82 10.32
N ILE A 58 -1.18 9.49 10.43
CA ILE A 58 -0.62 8.84 11.62
C ILE A 58 0.79 9.35 11.95
N VAL A 59 1.62 9.64 10.95
CA VAL A 59 3.01 10.04 11.15
C VAL A 59 3.15 11.55 11.36
N HIS A 60 2.40 12.35 10.61
CA HIS A 60 2.64 13.80 10.50
C HIS A 60 1.58 14.65 11.22
N ASP A 61 0.38 14.12 11.44
CA ASP A 61 -0.76 14.85 12.01
C ASP A 61 -1.39 14.08 13.19
N TYR A 62 -0.54 13.41 13.99
CA TYR A 62 -0.98 12.49 15.04
C TYR A 62 -1.82 13.15 16.15
N LEU A 63 -1.76 14.48 16.30
CA LEU A 63 -2.57 15.23 17.26
C LEU A 63 -4.01 15.47 16.80
N ASN A 64 -4.28 15.37 15.49
CA ASN A 64 -5.60 15.64 14.89
C ASN A 64 -6.18 14.40 14.19
N LEU A 65 -5.78 13.20 14.63
CA LEU A 65 -6.27 11.97 14.04
C LEU A 65 -7.76 11.78 14.26
N ASP A 66 -8.43 11.41 13.16
CA ASP A 66 -9.76 10.82 13.21
C ASP A 66 -9.65 9.36 13.68
N TRP A 67 -9.85 9.16 14.98
CA TRP A 67 -9.78 7.84 15.60
C TRP A 67 -10.97 6.94 15.21
N GLU A 68 -12.13 7.50 14.88
CA GLU A 68 -13.29 6.73 14.45
C GLU A 68 -13.00 6.07 13.10
N LEU A 69 -12.41 6.80 12.16
CA LEU A 69 -11.97 6.27 10.87
C LEU A 69 -10.91 5.15 11.04
N ILE A 70 -9.94 5.34 11.94
CA ILE A 70 -8.92 4.32 12.22
C ILE A 70 -9.58 3.07 12.80
N GLN A 71 -10.48 3.23 13.76
CA GLN A 71 -11.23 2.12 14.36
C GLN A 71 -12.07 1.38 13.32
N GLU A 72 -12.72 2.09 12.40
CA GLU A 72 -13.50 1.48 11.31
C GLU A 72 -12.61 0.63 10.41
N VAL A 73 -11.44 1.15 9.99
CA VAL A 73 -10.49 0.42 9.14
C VAL A 73 -9.98 -0.86 9.81
N ILE A 74 -9.72 -0.81 11.11
CA ILE A 74 -9.29 -1.97 11.89
C ILE A 74 -10.44 -2.97 12.05
N SER A 75 -11.60 -2.50 12.51
CA SER A 75 -12.75 -3.37 12.83
C SER A 75 -13.34 -4.04 11.59
N ALA A 76 -13.36 -3.34 10.45
CA ALA A 76 -13.81 -3.87 9.17
C ALA A 76 -12.72 -4.69 8.44
N GLY A 77 -11.51 -4.84 9.01
CA GLY A 77 -10.43 -5.60 8.41
C GLY A 77 -9.89 -5.02 7.09
N LYS A 78 -10.16 -3.73 6.77
CA LYS A 78 -9.76 -3.11 5.50
C LYS A 78 -8.24 -3.12 5.30
N TYR A 79 -7.46 -3.16 6.39
CA TYR A 79 -6.00 -3.25 6.35
C TYR A 79 -5.49 -4.56 5.74
N LEU A 80 -6.31 -5.63 5.69
CA LEU A 80 -5.93 -6.91 5.06
C LEU A 80 -5.67 -6.78 3.55
N LYS A 81 -6.20 -5.73 2.91
CA LYS A 81 -5.87 -5.41 1.51
C LYS A 81 -4.38 -5.09 1.33
N LEU A 82 -3.74 -4.48 2.33
CA LEU A 82 -2.29 -4.24 2.32
C LEU A 82 -1.51 -5.56 2.39
N GLU A 83 -1.98 -6.50 3.22
CA GLU A 83 -1.37 -7.84 3.33
C GLU A 83 -1.46 -8.59 1.99
N GLN A 84 -2.65 -8.60 1.38
CA GLN A 84 -2.88 -9.22 0.07
C GLN A 84 -1.95 -8.62 -1.00
N PHE A 85 -1.80 -7.29 -1.00
CA PHE A 85 -0.89 -6.59 -1.88
C PHE A 85 0.57 -6.98 -1.65
N VAL A 86 1.05 -6.99 -0.41
CA VAL A 86 2.43 -7.37 -0.07
C VAL A 86 2.72 -8.82 -0.46
N ARG A 87 1.79 -9.75 -0.21
CA ARG A 87 1.92 -11.14 -0.65
C ARG A 87 2.07 -11.26 -2.16
N HIS A 88 1.28 -10.50 -2.92
CA HIS A 88 1.39 -10.46 -4.37
C HIS A 88 2.77 -9.96 -4.83
N CYS A 89 3.28 -8.87 -4.23
CA CYS A 89 4.64 -8.39 -4.48
C CYS A 89 5.68 -9.49 -4.22
N CYS A 90 5.60 -10.19 -3.08
CA CYS A 90 6.51 -11.28 -2.75
C CYS A 90 6.48 -12.40 -3.80
N GLN A 91 5.28 -12.77 -4.26
CA GLN A 91 5.14 -13.78 -5.33
C GLN A 91 5.82 -13.33 -6.62
N LEU A 92 5.65 -12.09 -7.04
CA LEU A 92 6.32 -11.53 -8.22
C LEU A 92 7.84 -11.47 -8.04
N LEU A 93 8.31 -11.10 -6.85
CA LEU A 93 9.74 -11.03 -6.52
C LEU A 93 10.41 -12.41 -6.49
N LEU A 94 9.67 -13.49 -6.24
CA LEU A 94 10.19 -14.86 -6.22
C LEU A 94 10.11 -15.61 -7.56
N ARG A 95 9.40 -15.07 -8.58
CA ARG A 95 9.39 -15.66 -9.93
C ARG A 95 10.74 -15.48 -10.63
N ASP A 96 11.22 -16.46 -11.38
CA ASP A 96 12.47 -16.34 -12.15
C ASP A 96 12.36 -15.34 -13.32
#